data_AF-A0A1W5D6C7-F1
#
_entry.id   AF-A0A1W5D6C7-F1
#
_cell.length_a   1.000
_cell.length_b   1.000
_cell.length_c   1.000
_cell.angle_alpha   90.00
_cell.angle_beta   90.00
_cell.angle_gamma   90.00
#
_symmetry.space_group_name_H-M   'P 1'
#
loop_
_entity.id
_entity.type
_entity.pdbx_description
1 polymer ?
#
loop_
_entity_poly.entity_id
_entity_poly.type
_entity_poly.pdbx_seq_one_letter_code
_entity_poly.pdbx_strand_id
1 'polypeptide(L)'
;MIPRSVMLSSPLTTPFIEEHHVNVWMGANVSLVAYPIAKGEQYNLVLGVPRSESMPKDIFNVNGDVAEMRRLYAETLMVTTGQV
;
A
#
# COMPACT_ATOMS: atom_id res chain seq x y z
N MET A 1 4.26 1.41 -8.83
CA MET A 1 5.40 0.65 -8.26
C MET A 1 6.50 1.63 -7.92
N ILE A 2 7.24 1.39 -6.84
CA ILE A 2 8.20 2.35 -6.27
C ILE A 2 9.63 1.92 -6.65
N PRO A 3 10.44 2.76 -7.33
CA PRO A 3 11.81 2.40 -7.68
C PRO A 3 12.70 2.17 -6.46
N ARG A 4 13.68 1.26 -6.57
CA ARG A 4 14.69 1.02 -5.52
C ARG A 4 15.38 2.31 -5.09
N SER A 5 15.75 3.19 -6.03
CA SER A 5 16.39 4.47 -5.72
C SER A 5 15.54 5.37 -4.81
N VAL A 6 14.21 5.33 -4.95
CA VAL A 6 13.27 6.07 -4.09
C VAL A 6 13.16 5.40 -2.71
N MET A 7 13.12 4.07 -2.65
CA MET A 7 13.12 3.35 -1.37
C MET A 7 14.41 3.58 -0.57
N LEU A 8 15.56 3.69 -1.26
CA LEU A 8 16.86 3.94 -0.65
C LEU A 8 17.08 5.40 -0.24
N SER A 9 16.22 6.35 -0.68
CA SER A 9 16.39 7.76 -0.33
C SER A 9 15.98 8.10 1.11
N SER A 10 15.40 7.14 1.85
CA SER A 10 15.03 7.31 3.25
C SER A 10 15.44 6.08 4.07
N PRO A 11 16.11 6.28 5.23
CA PRO A 11 16.49 5.16 6.10
C PRO A 11 15.28 4.40 6.65
N LEU A 12 14.08 5.01 6.66
CA LEU A 12 12.84 4.34 7.05
C LEU A 12 12.36 3.32 6.02
N THR A 13 12.70 3.50 4.75
CA THR A 13 12.23 2.64 3.65
C THR A 13 13.30 1.70 3.12
N THR A 14 14.58 1.98 3.40
CA THR A 14 15.72 1.12 3.01
C THR A 14 15.55 -0.35 3.42
N PRO A 15 15.19 -0.69 4.68
CA PRO A 15 15.11 -2.10 5.09
C PRO A 15 14.10 -2.91 4.26
N PHE A 16 13.01 -2.27 3.83
CA PHE A 16 11.95 -2.96 3.08
C PHE A 16 12.40 -3.44 1.70
N ILE A 17 13.39 -2.79 1.07
CA ILE A 17 13.90 -3.17 -0.25
C ILE A 17 15.21 -3.97 -0.18
N GLU A 18 15.94 -3.90 0.93
CA GLU A 18 17.21 -4.61 1.11
C GLU A 18 17.05 -6.01 1.70
N GLU A 19 16.11 -6.21 2.62
CA GLU A 19 15.95 -7.51 3.31
C GLU A 19 15.08 -8.50 2.52
N HIS A 20 14.54 -8.06 1.39
CA HIS A 20 13.69 -8.83 0.50
C HIS A 20 12.47 -9.52 1.14
N HIS A 21 11.89 -8.92 2.18
CA HIS A 21 10.73 -9.48 2.88
C HIS A 21 9.39 -9.16 2.19
N VAL A 22 8.43 -10.08 2.33
CA VAL A 22 7.01 -9.82 2.07
C VAL A 22 6.37 -9.38 3.39
N ASN A 23 5.91 -8.14 3.44
CA ASN A 23 5.19 -7.58 4.58
C ASN A 23 3.69 -7.70 4.34
N VAL A 24 2.98 -8.30 5.30
CA VAL A 24 1.53 -8.46 5.25
C VAL A 24 0.93 -7.91 6.53
N TRP A 25 -0.11 -7.10 6.39
CA TRP A 25 -0.95 -6.67 7.49
C TRP A 25 -2.43 -6.86 7.12
N MET A 26 -3.20 -7.40 8.06
CA MET A 26 -4.61 -7.72 7.88
C MET A 26 -5.41 -7.07 9.01
N GLY A 27 -6.20 -6.07 8.68
CA GLY A 27 -7.19 -5.44 9.56
C GLY A 27 -8.61 -5.81 9.15
N ALA A 28 -9.60 -5.34 9.90
CA ALA A 28 -11.01 -5.65 9.67
C ALA A 28 -11.53 -5.14 8.30
N ASN A 29 -11.10 -3.95 7.89
CA ASN A 29 -11.57 -3.27 6.67
C ASN A 29 -10.42 -2.83 5.76
N VAL A 30 -9.22 -3.37 5.96
CA VAL A 30 -8.05 -3.02 5.18
C VAL A 30 -7.04 -4.14 5.25
N SER A 31 -6.41 -4.42 4.12
CA SER A 31 -5.24 -5.28 4.06
C SER A 31 -4.11 -4.56 3.34
N LEU A 32 -2.89 -4.84 3.75
CA LEU A 32 -1.69 -4.34 3.10
C LEU A 32 -0.79 -5.52 2.77
N VAL A 33 -0.32 -5.56 1.52
CA VAL A 33 0.69 -6.50 1.06
C VAL A 33 1.76 -5.71 0.35
N ALA A 34 3.00 -5.78 0.84
CA ALA A 34 4.11 -5.02 0.31
C ALA A 34 5.37 -5.88 0.19
N TYR A 35 6.02 -5.83 -0.97
CA TYR A 35 7.10 -6.76 -1.30
C TYR A 35 8.01 -6.24 -2.42
N PRO A 36 9.30 -6.60 -2.41
CA PRO A 36 10.18 -6.39 -3.55
C PRO A 36 9.72 -7.23 -4.74
N ILE A 37 9.91 -6.70 -5.94
CA ILE A 37 9.73 -7.40 -7.21
C ILE A 37 10.92 -7.10 -8.12
N ALA A 38 10.94 -7.69 -9.31
CA ALA A 38 11.99 -7.43 -10.31
C ALA A 38 13.41 -7.57 -9.72
N LYS A 39 13.63 -8.64 -8.95
CA LYS A 39 14.90 -8.91 -8.22
C LYS A 39 15.33 -7.79 -7.25
N GLY A 40 14.40 -7.04 -6.69
CA GLY A 40 14.68 -5.97 -5.72
C GLY A 40 14.89 -4.59 -6.34
N GLU A 41 14.67 -4.43 -7.65
CA GLU A 41 14.76 -3.14 -8.33
C GLU A 41 13.50 -2.28 -8.14
N GLN A 42 12.39 -2.89 -7.74
CA GLN A 42 11.14 -2.19 -7.48
C GLN A 42 10.48 -2.75 -6.22
N TYR A 43 9.76 -1.87 -5.52
CA TYR A 43 8.90 -2.23 -4.41
C TYR A 43 7.44 -2.12 -4.83
N ASN A 44 6.67 -3.16 -4.55
CA ASN A 44 5.23 -3.17 -4.73
C ASN A 44 4.54 -2.97 -3.39
N LEU A 45 3.43 -2.22 -3.41
CA LEU A 45 2.57 -2.03 -2.25
C LEU A 45 1.13 -2.08 -2.75
N VAL A 46 0.35 -2.96 -2.14
CA VAL A 46 -1.07 -3.16 -2.41
C VAL A 46 -1.84 -2.85 -1.14
N LEU A 47 -2.83 -1.96 -1.27
CA LEU A 47 -3.79 -1.67 -0.21
C LEU A 47 -5.15 -2.23 -0.65
N GLY A 48 -5.62 -3.27 0.02
CA GLY A 48 -6.97 -3.79 -0.13
C GLY A 48 -7.91 -3.03 0.79
N VAL A 49 -8.99 -2.51 0.24
CA VAL A 49 -10.08 -1.86 0.99
C VAL A 49 -11.43 -2.38 0.47
N PRO A 50 -12.52 -2.27 1.24
CA PRO A 50 -13.86 -2.52 0.76
C PRO A 50 -14.13 -1.77 -0.54
N ARG A 51 -14.78 -2.45 -1.47
CA ARG A 51 -15.12 -1.87 -2.76
C ARG A 51 -16.11 -0.71 -2.57
N SER A 52 -15.76 0.47 -3.07
CA SER A 52 -16.71 1.57 -3.23
C SER A 52 -17.73 1.25 -4.32
N GLU A 53 -18.99 1.67 -4.15
CA GLU A 53 -20.04 1.58 -5.17
C GLU A 53 -19.67 2.35 -6.46
N SER A 54 -18.84 3.38 -6.34
CA SER A 54 -18.36 4.19 -7.47
C SER A 54 -17.25 3.52 -8.29
N MET A 55 -16.70 2.38 -7.85
CA MET A 55 -15.62 1.71 -8.58
C MET A 55 -16.14 0.97 -9.83
N PRO A 56 -15.53 1.16 -11.02
CA PRO A 56 -15.87 0.41 -12.23
C PRO A 56 -15.63 -1.10 -12.07
N LYS A 57 -16.49 -1.96 -12.64
CA LYS A 57 -16.42 -3.42 -12.49
C LYS A 57 -15.39 -4.09 -13.39
N ASP A 58 -15.19 -3.55 -14.60
CA ASP A 58 -14.38 -4.18 -15.64
C ASP A 58 -13.10 -3.40 -15.98
N ILE A 59 -12.64 -2.55 -15.06
CA ILE A 59 -11.41 -1.77 -15.25
C ILE A 59 -10.32 -2.28 -14.33
N PHE A 60 -9.23 -2.72 -14.94
CA PHE A 60 -8.06 -3.24 -14.24
C PHE A 60 -6.98 -2.17 -14.03
N ASN A 61 -7.01 -1.08 -14.82
CA ASN A 61 -6.02 -0.01 -14.76
C ASN A 61 -6.71 1.34 -14.90
N VAL A 62 -6.68 2.14 -13.84
CA VAL A 62 -7.00 3.57 -13.84
C VAL A 62 -5.84 4.33 -13.21
N ASN A 63 -5.70 5.61 -13.52
CA ASN A 63 -4.78 6.46 -12.79
C ASN A 63 -5.22 6.52 -11.32
N GLY A 64 -4.37 6.04 -10.42
CA GLY A 64 -4.66 6.07 -8.98
C GLY A 64 -4.45 7.46 -8.39
N ASP A 65 -5.29 7.85 -7.43
CA ASP A 65 -5.09 9.04 -6.60
C ASP A 65 -4.35 8.68 -5.31
N VAL A 66 -3.12 9.16 -5.17
CA VAL A 66 -2.30 8.95 -3.97
C VAL A 66 -2.91 9.63 -2.74
N ALA A 67 -3.61 10.75 -2.90
CA ALA A 67 -4.29 11.41 -1.79
C ALA A 67 -5.48 10.57 -1.31
N GLU A 68 -6.24 9.97 -2.22
CA GLU A 68 -7.31 9.01 -1.89
C GLU A 68 -6.76 7.81 -1.14
N MET A 69 -5.69 7.18 -1.64
CA MET A 69 -5.04 6.06 -0.96
C MET A 69 -4.64 6.40 0.48
N ARG A 70 -4.10 7.60 0.72
CA ARG A 70 -3.73 8.07 2.07
C ARG A 70 -4.95 8.29 2.97
N ARG A 71 -6.03 8.87 2.43
CA ARG A 71 -7.29 9.05 3.17
C ARG A 71 -7.86 7.70 3.60
N LEU A 72 -7.97 6.75 2.67
CA LEU A 72 -8.46 5.39 2.93
C LEU A 72 -7.62 4.67 4.00
N TYR A 73 -6.29 4.79 3.93
CA TYR A 73 -5.42 4.22 4.95
C TYR A 73 -5.65 4.83 6.34
N ALA A 74 -5.76 6.17 6.42
CA ALA A 74 -5.99 6.88 7.68
C ALA A 74 -7.36 6.58 8.30
N GLU A 75 -8.43 6.66 7.51
CA GLU A 75 -9.79 6.33 7.95
C GLU A 75 -9.87 4.92 8.51
N THR A 76 -9.22 3.96 7.85
CA THR A 76 -9.29 2.58 8.32
C THR A 76 -8.49 2.33 9.60
N LEU A 77 -7.41 3.07 9.84
CA LEU A 77 -6.70 3.06 11.12
C LEU A 77 -7.53 3.70 12.25
N MET A 78 -8.30 4.75 11.95
CA MET A 78 -9.17 5.43 12.93
C MET A 78 -10.35 4.56 13.38
N VAL A 79 -10.94 3.77 12.48
CA VAL A 79 -12.00 2.80 12.84
C VAL A 79 -11.47 1.70 13.76
N THR A 80 -10.17 1.39 13.69
CA THR A 80 -9.55 0.29 14.47
C THR A 80 -9.03 0.75 15.85
N THR A 81 -8.84 2.06 16.05
CA THR A 81 -8.29 2.62 17.31
C THR A 81 -9.32 3.27 18.24
N GLY A 82 -10.59 3.37 17.83
CA GLY A 82 -11.68 3.77 18.74
C GLY A 82 -11.53 5.19 19.31
N GLN A 83 -10.93 6.12 18.56
CA GLN A 83 -10.94 7.53 18.93
C GLN A 83 -11.82 8.33 17.97
N VAL A 84 -12.94 8.82 18.52
CA VAL A 84 -13.79 9.90 18.01
C VAL A 84 -13.17 11.24 18.41
#